data_AF-A0A758PD05-F1
#
_entry.id   AF-A0A758PD05-F1
#
_cell.length_a   1.000
_cell.length_b   1.000
_cell.length_c   1.000
_cell.angle_alpha   90.00
_cell.angle_beta   90.00
_cell.angle_gamma   90.00
#
_symmetry.space_group_name_H-M   'P 1'
#
loop_
_entity.id
_entity.type
_entity.pdbx_description
1 polymer ?
#
loop_
_entity_poly.entity_id
_entity_poly.type
_entity_poly.pdbx_seq_one_letter_code
_entity_poly.pdbx_strand_id
1 'polypeptide(L)'
;MTVAITDVVLRDAHQSLFATRLRLDDMLPIAAQLDDVGYGSLECWGGATFDACIRFLGEDPWLRLRELKKAMPKTPLQMLLRGQNLLGYRHYADDVVERFVERAVKNGMDVFRVFDAMNDPRNMKAALQAVRSHGAHAQGTL
;
A
#
# COMPACT_ATOMS: atom_id res chain seq x y z
N MET A 1 16.32 22.84 -3.02
CA MET A 1 15.12 22.01 -2.77
C MET A 1 15.39 20.67 -3.42
N THR A 2 15.54 19.59 -2.65
CA THR A 2 15.88 18.27 -3.19
C THR A 2 14.58 17.54 -3.55
N VAL A 3 14.52 16.89 -4.71
CA VAL A 3 13.34 16.13 -5.13
C VAL A 3 13.38 14.75 -4.48
N ALA A 4 12.32 14.39 -3.75
CA ALA A 4 12.16 13.06 -3.19
C ALA A 4 11.59 12.09 -4.25
N ILE A 5 12.10 10.86 -4.27
CA ILE A 5 11.67 9.82 -5.22
C ILE A 5 10.89 8.74 -4.48
N THR A 6 9.78 8.29 -5.05
CA THR A 6 9.08 7.07 -4.61
C THR A 6 9.32 5.97 -5.63
N ASP A 7 9.87 4.85 -5.19
CA ASP A 7 10.05 3.68 -6.05
C ASP A 7 8.81 2.78 -5.98
N VAL A 8 8.46 2.16 -7.10
CA VAL A 8 7.25 1.35 -7.28
C VAL A 8 7.56 -0.10 -7.66
N VAL A 9 8.84 -0.51 -7.59
CA VAL A 9 9.29 -1.84 -8.00
C VAL A 9 8.58 -2.97 -7.26
N LEU A 10 8.21 -2.75 -6.00
CA LEU A 10 7.55 -3.76 -5.15
C LEU A 10 6.01 -3.78 -5.29
N ARG A 11 5.41 -2.89 -6.09
CA ARG A 11 3.96 -2.84 -6.33
C ARG A 11 3.61 -2.62 -7.80
N ASP A 12 3.69 -1.38 -8.28
CA ASP A 12 3.13 -1.03 -9.60
C ASP A 12 3.96 -1.55 -10.77
N ALA A 13 5.27 -1.66 -10.61
CA ALA A 13 6.13 -2.14 -11.70
C ALA A 13 5.75 -3.55 -12.12
N HIS A 14 5.72 -4.49 -11.18
CA HIS A 14 5.36 -5.89 -11.48
C HIS A 14 3.86 -6.07 -11.75
N GLN A 15 3.00 -5.25 -11.15
CA GLN A 15 1.59 -5.21 -11.51
C GLN A 15 1.39 -4.83 -12.98
N SER A 16 2.15 -3.85 -13.48
CA SER A 16 2.06 -3.35 -14.84
C SER A 16 2.78 -4.23 -15.86
N LEU A 17 3.89 -4.85 -15.49
CA LEU A 17 4.77 -5.54 -16.43
C LEU A 17 4.56 -7.06 -16.50
N PHE A 18 4.18 -7.70 -15.39
CA PHE A 18 4.03 -9.15 -15.33
C PHE A 18 2.92 -9.60 -14.37
N ALA A 19 1.76 -8.93 -14.48
CA ALA A 19 0.48 -9.36 -13.92
C ALA A 19 0.50 -9.63 -12.40
N THR A 20 1.26 -8.82 -11.66
CA THR A 20 1.29 -8.85 -10.19
C THR A 20 1.80 -10.16 -9.60
N ARG A 21 2.73 -10.85 -10.30
CA ARG A 21 3.22 -12.18 -9.93
C ARG A 21 4.53 -12.21 -9.14
N LEU A 22 5.06 -11.07 -8.74
CA LEU A 22 6.26 -11.02 -7.90
C LEU A 22 5.96 -11.62 -6.51
N ARG A 23 6.70 -12.67 -6.14
CA ARG A 23 6.57 -13.36 -4.85
C ARG A 23 7.35 -12.65 -3.77
N LEU A 24 6.93 -12.83 -2.52
CA LEU A 24 7.64 -12.26 -1.36
C LEU A 24 9.10 -12.74 -1.29
N ASP A 25 9.36 -14.01 -1.59
CA ASP A 25 10.70 -14.60 -1.55
C ASP A 25 11.68 -13.98 -2.57
N ASP A 26 11.16 -13.41 -3.66
CA ASP A 26 11.96 -12.66 -4.65
C ASP A 26 12.17 -11.20 -4.23
N MET A 27 11.29 -10.65 -3.38
CA MET A 27 11.38 -9.28 -2.87
C MET A 27 12.36 -9.16 -1.70
N LEU A 28 12.33 -10.09 -0.75
CA LEU A 28 13.07 -9.99 0.51
C LEU A 28 14.60 -9.90 0.35
N PRO A 29 15.25 -10.62 -0.58
CA PRO A 29 16.71 -10.58 -0.74
C PRO A 29 17.26 -9.18 -1.08
N ILE A 30 16.46 -8.31 -1.71
CA ILE A 30 16.88 -6.95 -2.10
C ILE A 30 16.36 -5.86 -1.14
N ALA A 31 15.44 -6.20 -0.24
CA ALA A 31 14.73 -5.24 0.62
C ALA A 31 15.67 -4.32 1.42
N ALA A 32 16.73 -4.87 2.03
CA ALA A 32 17.67 -4.06 2.82
C ALA A 32 18.42 -3.03 1.96
N GLN A 33 18.77 -3.37 0.71
CA GLN A 33 19.43 -2.44 -0.21
C GLN A 33 18.47 -1.34 -0.66
N LEU A 34 17.19 -1.68 -0.93
CA LEU A 34 16.15 -0.70 -1.23
C LEU A 34 15.95 0.29 -0.07
N ASP A 35 15.99 -0.20 1.17
CA ASP A 35 15.84 0.62 2.38
C ASP A 35 17.00 1.61 2.58
N ASP A 36 18.17 1.33 2.01
CA ASP A 36 19.38 2.16 2.11
C ASP A 36 19.52 3.21 1.00
N VAL A 37 18.68 3.17 -0.03
CA VAL A 37 18.77 4.13 -1.17
C VAL A 37 18.44 5.56 -0.76
N GLY A 38 17.55 5.74 0.24
CA GLY A 38 17.05 7.07 0.64
C GLY A 38 15.84 7.55 -0.16
N TYR A 39 14.95 6.62 -0.57
CA TYR A 39 13.66 6.97 -1.17
C TYR A 39 12.77 7.74 -0.19
N GLY A 40 11.92 8.63 -0.74
CA GLY A 40 10.87 9.29 0.04
C GLY A 40 9.77 8.32 0.50
N SER A 41 9.49 7.30 -0.30
CA SER A 41 8.70 6.13 0.11
C SER A 41 8.95 4.94 -0.84
N LEU A 42 8.60 3.73 -0.39
CA LEU A 42 8.59 2.52 -1.22
C LEU A 42 7.16 2.03 -1.35
N GLU A 43 6.63 2.03 -2.58
CA GLU A 43 5.30 1.50 -2.82
C GLU A 43 5.34 -0.02 -2.95
N CYS A 44 4.76 -0.71 -1.96
CA CYS A 44 4.96 -2.15 -1.79
C CYS A 44 3.67 -2.93 -1.46
N TRP A 45 2.51 -2.26 -1.42
CA TRP A 45 1.25 -2.88 -1.02
C TRP A 45 0.03 -2.19 -1.64
N GLY A 46 -1.14 -2.80 -1.51
CA GLY A 46 -2.37 -2.30 -2.12
C GLY A 46 -2.45 -2.56 -3.64
N GLY A 47 -3.31 -1.84 -4.33
CA GLY A 47 -3.64 -2.15 -5.73
C GLY A 47 -4.11 -3.61 -5.91
N ALA A 48 -3.60 -4.29 -6.92
CA ALA A 48 -3.94 -5.69 -7.19
C ALA A 48 -3.15 -6.70 -6.36
N THR A 49 -2.14 -6.26 -5.58
CA THR A 49 -1.25 -7.20 -4.85
C THR A 49 -2.00 -8.02 -3.82
N PHE A 50 -3.03 -7.46 -3.19
CA PHE A 50 -3.83 -8.17 -2.18
C PHE A 50 -4.61 -9.35 -2.80
N ASP A 51 -5.27 -9.13 -3.94
CA ASP A 51 -5.93 -10.21 -4.69
C ASP A 51 -4.91 -11.23 -5.22
N ALA A 52 -3.79 -10.76 -5.77
CA ALA A 52 -2.76 -11.65 -6.32
C ALA A 52 -2.15 -12.58 -5.26
N CYS A 53 -1.89 -12.07 -4.05
CA CYS A 53 -1.39 -12.86 -2.92
C CYS A 53 -2.30 -14.08 -2.65
N ILE A 54 -3.59 -13.82 -2.45
CA ILE A 54 -4.55 -14.86 -2.06
C ILE A 54 -5.02 -15.74 -3.22
N ARG A 55 -5.02 -15.21 -4.45
CA ARG A 55 -5.58 -15.90 -5.62
C ARG A 55 -4.55 -16.74 -6.37
N PHE A 56 -3.31 -16.25 -6.49
CA PHE A 56 -2.32 -16.83 -7.41
C PHE A 56 -1.02 -17.24 -6.74
N LEU A 57 -0.63 -16.59 -5.64
CA LEU A 57 0.69 -16.80 -5.04
C LEU A 57 0.65 -17.75 -3.84
N GLY A 58 -0.51 -17.91 -3.20
CA GLY A 58 -0.65 -18.69 -1.98
C GLY A 58 -0.05 -17.97 -0.77
N GLU A 59 -0.07 -16.64 -0.77
CA GLU A 59 0.53 -15.79 0.25
C GLU A 59 -0.55 -15.04 1.06
N ASP A 60 -0.30 -14.85 2.35
CA ASP A 60 -1.09 -13.91 3.16
C ASP A 60 -0.58 -12.48 2.88
N PRO A 61 -1.41 -11.58 2.32
CA PRO A 61 -0.98 -10.21 2.05
C PRO A 61 -0.57 -9.48 3.33
N TRP A 62 -1.18 -9.76 4.48
CA TRP A 62 -0.81 -9.14 5.75
C TRP A 62 0.56 -9.60 6.24
N LEU A 63 0.91 -10.87 6.00
CA LEU A 63 2.26 -11.37 6.27
C LEU A 63 3.29 -10.67 5.38
N ARG A 64 2.98 -10.51 4.09
CA ARG A 64 3.83 -9.75 3.16
C ARG A 64 4.11 -8.34 3.67
N LEU A 65 3.11 -7.61 4.15
CA LEU A 65 3.32 -6.28 4.73
C LEU A 65 4.25 -6.32 5.95
N ARG A 66 4.03 -7.25 6.88
CA ARG A 66 4.86 -7.37 8.09
C ARG A 66 6.32 -7.72 7.78
N GLU A 67 6.57 -8.67 6.88
CA GLU A 67 7.93 -9.06 6.51
C GLU A 67 8.65 -7.94 5.76
N LEU A 68 7.95 -7.22 4.87
CA LEU A 68 8.52 -6.04 4.22
C LEU A 68 8.83 -4.91 5.21
N LYS A 69 7.94 -4.63 6.17
CA LYS A 69 8.21 -3.62 7.21
C LYS A 69 9.40 -4.00 8.09
N LYS A 70 9.52 -5.28 8.42
CA LYS A 70 10.66 -5.81 9.17
C LYS A 70 11.96 -5.68 8.38
N ALA A 71 11.93 -5.93 7.08
CA ALA A 71 13.11 -5.87 6.20
C ALA A 71 13.49 -4.44 5.79
N MET A 72 12.55 -3.50 5.80
CA MET A 72 12.74 -2.09 5.40
C MET A 72 12.27 -1.13 6.50
N PRO A 73 12.95 -1.07 7.66
CA PRO A 73 12.50 -0.27 8.80
C PRO A 73 12.70 1.25 8.62
N LYS A 74 13.58 1.71 7.70
CA LYS A 74 13.96 3.13 7.59
C LYS A 74 13.02 3.90 6.65
N THR A 75 12.63 3.27 5.55
CA THR A 75 11.88 3.91 4.47
C THR A 75 10.38 3.81 4.72
N PRO A 76 9.61 4.92 4.54
CA PRO A 76 8.16 4.86 4.64
C PRO A 76 7.56 3.89 3.61
N LEU A 77 6.73 2.95 4.06
CA LEU A 77 5.99 2.05 3.18
C LEU A 77 4.73 2.75 2.65
N GLN A 78 4.54 2.69 1.35
CA GLN A 78 3.39 3.28 0.66
C GLN A 78 2.48 2.21 0.05
N MET A 79 1.18 2.49 0.07
CA MET A 79 0.18 1.71 -0.67
C MET A 79 -0.75 2.56 -1.53
N LEU A 80 -1.33 1.91 -2.55
CA LEU A 80 -2.47 2.42 -3.29
C LEU A 80 -3.78 1.86 -2.72
N LEU A 81 -4.71 2.74 -2.32
CA LEU A 81 -6.00 2.40 -1.73
C LEU A 81 -7.15 3.08 -2.49
N ARG A 82 -8.15 2.32 -2.95
CA ARG A 82 -9.26 2.87 -3.73
C ARG A 82 -10.43 3.31 -2.86
N GLY A 83 -10.22 4.36 -2.05
CA GLY A 83 -11.26 5.02 -1.26
C GLY A 83 -12.21 4.04 -0.54
N GLN A 84 -13.51 4.27 -0.71
CA GLN A 84 -14.58 3.45 -0.13
C GLN A 84 -14.59 1.99 -0.63
N ASN A 85 -13.93 1.69 -1.75
CA ASN A 85 -13.78 0.34 -2.27
C ASN A 85 -12.64 -0.43 -1.60
N LEU A 86 -11.74 0.25 -0.89
CA LEU A 86 -10.52 -0.34 -0.34
C LEU A 86 -9.72 -1.06 -1.44
N LEU A 87 -9.50 -2.36 -1.28
CA LEU A 87 -8.91 -3.28 -2.26
C LEU A 87 -9.95 -4.31 -2.76
N GLY A 88 -11.23 -4.02 -2.55
CA GLY A 88 -12.34 -4.90 -2.88
C GLY A 88 -13.13 -4.46 -4.12
N TYR A 89 -14.27 -5.11 -4.30
CA TYR A 89 -15.06 -5.06 -5.53
C TYR A 89 -16.30 -4.14 -5.47
N ARG A 90 -16.57 -3.50 -4.32
CA ARG A 90 -17.73 -2.62 -4.10
C ARG A 90 -17.43 -1.59 -3.03
N HIS A 91 -18.32 -0.63 -2.79
CA HIS A 91 -18.22 0.24 -1.63
C HIS A 91 -18.48 -0.57 -0.35
N TYR A 92 -17.70 -0.30 0.69
CA TYR A 92 -17.89 -0.85 2.02
C TYR A 92 -18.43 0.22 2.96
N ALA A 93 -18.99 -0.22 4.10
CA ALA A 93 -19.39 0.70 5.16
C ALA A 93 -18.15 1.31 5.83
N ASP A 94 -18.32 2.50 6.41
CA ASP A 94 -17.21 3.29 6.97
C ASP A 94 -16.44 2.54 8.07
N ASP A 95 -17.11 1.70 8.85
CA ASP A 95 -16.51 0.86 9.90
C ASP A 95 -15.51 -0.16 9.34
N VAL A 96 -15.80 -0.73 8.15
CA VAL A 96 -14.86 -1.62 7.44
C VAL A 96 -13.69 -0.83 6.89
N VAL A 97 -13.92 0.39 6.39
CA VAL A 97 -12.86 1.27 5.89
C VAL A 97 -11.91 1.66 7.01
N GLU A 98 -12.44 2.11 8.15
CA GLU A 98 -11.67 2.45 9.34
C GLU A 98 -10.89 1.23 9.84
N ARG A 99 -11.54 0.06 9.96
CA ARG A 99 -10.87 -1.17 10.41
C ARG A 99 -9.74 -1.58 9.48
N PHE A 100 -9.92 -1.47 8.16
CA PHE A 100 -8.88 -1.80 7.20
C PHE A 100 -7.65 -0.90 7.37
N VAL A 101 -7.87 0.41 7.46
CA VAL A 101 -6.79 1.39 7.65
C VAL A 101 -6.09 1.20 8.99
N GLU A 102 -6.84 1.02 10.08
CA GLU A 102 -6.28 0.72 11.42
C GLU A 102 -5.32 -0.48 11.36
N ARG A 103 -5.75 -1.56 10.70
CA ARG A 103 -4.95 -2.78 10.58
C ARG A 103 -3.74 -2.58 9.66
N ALA A 104 -3.88 -1.84 8.56
CA ALA A 104 -2.76 -1.54 7.66
C ALA A 104 -1.67 -0.74 8.39
N VAL A 105 -2.04 0.30 9.13
CA VAL A 105 -1.09 1.08 9.95
C VAL A 105 -0.42 0.20 11.01
N LYS A 106 -1.21 -0.60 11.76
CA LYS A 106 -0.67 -1.50 12.80
C LYS A 106 0.30 -2.56 12.28
N ASN A 107 0.22 -2.92 11.01
CA ASN A 107 1.14 -3.87 10.37
C ASN A 107 2.33 -3.19 9.69
N GLY A 108 2.39 -1.84 9.65
CA GLY A 108 3.55 -1.11 9.17
C GLY A 108 3.34 -0.20 7.95
N MET A 109 2.09 0.05 7.53
CA MET A 109 1.83 1.00 6.45
C MET A 109 1.99 2.45 6.94
N ASP A 110 2.79 3.25 6.23
CA ASP A 110 3.11 4.62 6.64
C ASP A 110 2.39 5.66 5.75
N VAL A 111 2.26 5.38 4.45
CA VAL A 111 1.71 6.31 3.45
C VAL A 111 0.56 5.67 2.68
N PHE A 112 -0.60 6.33 2.68
CA PHE A 112 -1.78 5.88 1.96
C PHE A 112 -2.09 6.84 0.82
N ARG A 113 -1.85 6.39 -0.41
CA ARG A 113 -2.33 7.05 -1.61
C ARG A 113 -3.77 6.64 -1.86
N VAL A 114 -4.70 7.51 -1.49
CA VAL A 114 -6.15 7.28 -1.61
C VAL A 114 -6.65 7.91 -2.90
N PHE A 115 -7.34 7.14 -3.73
CA PHE A 115 -7.95 7.61 -4.97
C PHE A 115 -9.39 7.11 -5.13
N ASP A 116 -10.13 7.80 -6.00
CA ASP A 116 -11.42 7.36 -6.51
C ASP A 116 -11.35 7.37 -8.05
N ALA A 117 -11.96 6.37 -8.70
CA ALA A 117 -11.85 6.23 -10.16
C ALA A 117 -12.56 7.34 -10.94
N MET A 118 -13.53 8.03 -10.33
CA MET A 118 -14.30 9.11 -10.92
C MET A 118 -13.90 10.49 -10.37
N ASN A 119 -12.83 10.56 -9.57
CA ASN A 119 -12.44 11.76 -8.85
C ASN A 119 -13.56 12.34 -7.98
N ASP A 120 -14.42 11.49 -7.42
CA ASP A 120 -15.38 11.91 -6.41
C ASP A 120 -14.71 11.97 -5.02
N PRO A 121 -14.42 13.16 -4.48
CA PRO A 121 -13.74 13.29 -3.19
C PRO A 121 -14.53 12.70 -2.03
N ARG A 122 -15.85 12.52 -2.18
CA ARG A 122 -16.70 11.90 -1.16
C ARG A 122 -16.31 10.44 -0.93
N ASN A 123 -15.92 9.72 -1.98
CA ASN A 123 -15.50 8.32 -1.91
C ASN A 123 -14.11 8.16 -1.28
N MET A 124 -13.31 9.23 -1.20
CA MET A 124 -12.00 9.21 -0.55
C MET A 124 -12.06 9.63 0.92
N LYS A 125 -13.12 10.34 1.33
CA LYS A 125 -13.21 11.03 2.62
C LYS A 125 -13.01 10.11 3.83
N ALA A 126 -13.75 9.01 3.91
CA ALA A 126 -13.69 8.10 5.06
C ALA A 126 -12.28 7.49 5.22
N ALA A 127 -11.69 7.03 4.12
CA ALA A 127 -10.34 6.48 4.10
C ALA A 127 -9.29 7.53 4.51
N LEU A 128 -9.32 8.73 3.93
CA LEU A 128 -8.39 9.81 4.28
C LEU A 128 -8.52 10.23 5.76
N GLN A 129 -9.74 10.28 6.30
CA GLN A 129 -9.98 10.57 7.72
C GLN A 129 -9.42 9.47 8.62
N ALA A 130 -9.66 8.20 8.30
CA ALA A 130 -9.12 7.06 9.04
C ALA A 130 -7.57 7.03 9.01
N VAL A 131 -6.95 7.38 7.87
CA VAL A 131 -5.49 7.42 7.77
C VAL A 131 -4.92 8.48 8.73
N ARG A 132 -5.53 9.67 8.75
CA ARG A 132 -5.12 10.75 9.66
C ARG A 132 -5.37 10.42 11.12
N SER A 133 -6.49 9.77 11.47
CA SER A 133 -6.80 9.40 12.86
C SER A 133 -5.83 8.36 13.42
N HIS A 134 -5.27 7.51 12.56
CA HIS A 134 -4.24 6.53 12.93
C HIS A 134 -2.80 7.04 12.78
N GLY A 135 -2.59 8.32 12.48
CA GLY A 135 -1.27 8.96 12.49
C GLY A 135 -0.39 8.68 11.26
N ALA A 136 -0.97 8.13 10.18
CA ALA A 136 -0.26 7.88 8.93
C ALA A 136 -0.42 9.04 7.94
N HIS A 137 0.39 9.03 6.87
CA HIS A 137 0.36 10.06 5.83
C HIS A 137 -0.80 9.81 4.85
N ALA A 138 -1.75 10.75 4.81
CA ALA A 138 -2.89 10.70 3.89
C ALA A 138 -2.59 11.51 2.61
N GLN A 139 -2.36 10.81 1.50
CA GLN A 139 -2.16 11.42 0.19
C GLN A 139 -3.44 11.26 -0.66
N GLY A 140 -4.17 12.35 -0.88
CA GLY A 140 -5.27 12.39 -1.85
C GLY A 140 -4.74 12.35 -3.29
N THR A 141 -5.53 11.78 -4.21
CA THR A 141 -5.15 11.60 -5.62
C THR A 141 -6.17 12.27 -6.54
N LEU A 142 -5.70 12.78 -7.68
CA LEU A 142 -6.49 13.36 -8.77
C LEU A 142 -6.17 12.65 -10.09
#